data_AF-A0A2E3YFT9-F1
#
_entry.id   AF-A0A2E3YFT9-F1
#
_cell.length_a   1.000
_cell.length_b   1.000
_cell.length_c   1.000
_cell.angle_alpha   90.00
_cell.angle_beta   90.00
_cell.angle_gamma   90.00
#
_symmetry.space_group_name_H-M   'P 1'
#
loop_
_entity.id
_entity.type
_entity.pdbx_description
1 polymer ?
#
loop_
_entity_poly.entity_id
_entity_poly.type
_entity_poly.pdbx_seq_one_letter_code
_entity_poly.pdbx_strand_id
1 'polypeptide(L)'
;MASVLATVTDRQVFVPSPGEGTGVMGGSYYTERTGQRLVSIHSLTSRSDTVDAAFVRSSEDEGETWSESTRWEMSFPHADGTGRRHPRGGYVDPHTGRYISVWTE
;
A
#
# COMPACT_ATOMS: atom_id res chain seq x y z
N MET A 1 21.93 7.12 -24.92
CA MET A 1 22.18 6.20 -23.79
C MET A 1 21.57 4.86 -24.14
N ALA A 2 22.35 3.77 -24.11
CA ALA A 2 21.81 2.43 -24.36
C ALA A 2 20.86 2.06 -23.21
N SER A 3 19.63 1.66 -23.55
CA SER A 3 18.65 1.15 -22.58
C SER A 3 19.17 -0.16 -22.02
N VAL A 4 19.56 -0.18 -20.74
CA VAL A 4 19.77 -1.43 -20.00
C VAL A 4 18.39 -2.02 -19.77
N LEU A 5 18.10 -3.16 -20.40
CA LEU A 5 16.87 -3.90 -20.11
C LEU A 5 17.04 -4.57 -18.74
N ALA A 6 16.12 -4.30 -17.82
CA ALA A 6 16.09 -4.98 -16.54
C ALA A 6 15.71 -6.46 -16.74
N THR A 7 16.42 -7.36 -16.05
CA THR A 7 16.11 -8.80 -16.04
C THR A 7 15.42 -9.14 -14.73
N VAL A 8 14.32 -9.89 -14.81
CA VAL A 8 13.65 -10.43 -13.61
C VAL A 8 14.53 -11.55 -13.05
N THR A 9 15.04 -11.38 -11.83
CA THR A 9 15.87 -12.36 -11.12
C THR A 9 15.04 -13.32 -10.27
N ASP A 10 13.91 -12.86 -9.73
CA ASP A 10 13.03 -13.65 -8.87
C ASP A 10 11.56 -13.21 -8.98
N ARG A 11 10.63 -14.09 -8.61
CA ARG A 11 9.19 -13.79 -8.52
C ARG A 11 8.60 -14.41 -7.26
N GLN A 12 8.05 -13.55 -6.42
CA GLN A 12 7.38 -13.95 -5.18
C GLN A 12 5.98 -13.36 -5.12
N VAL A 13 5.08 -14.07 -4.43
CA VAL A 13 3.75 -13.56 -4.12
C VAL A 13 3.90 -12.52 -3.01
N PHE A 14 3.58 -11.27 -3.32
CA PHE A 14 3.70 -10.18 -2.35
C PHE A 14 2.64 -10.23 -1.24
N VAL A 15 1.39 -10.46 -1.64
CA VAL A 15 0.25 -10.69 -0.73
C VAL A 15 -0.56 -11.84 -1.32
N PRO A 16 -0.74 -12.96 -0.59
CA PRO A 16 -1.53 -14.07 -1.08
C PRO A 16 -3.01 -13.71 -1.16
N SER A 17 -3.76 -14.40 -2.02
CA SER A 17 -5.22 -14.29 -2.01
C SER A 17 -5.77 -14.75 -0.66
N PRO A 18 -6.69 -13.99 -0.03
CA PRO A 18 -7.33 -14.39 1.22
C PRO A 18 -8.40 -15.48 1.01
N GLY A 19 -8.82 -15.76 -0.23
CA GLY A 19 -9.84 -16.74 -0.55
C GLY A 19 -10.78 -16.29 -1.67
N GLU A 20 -11.73 -17.16 -2.02
CA GLU A 20 -12.75 -16.87 -3.03
C GLU A 20 -13.61 -15.66 -2.64
N GLY A 21 -13.97 -14.83 -3.63
CA GLY A 21 -14.85 -13.67 -3.44
C GLY A 21 -14.20 -12.45 -2.80
N THR A 22 -12.92 -12.48 -2.44
CA THR A 22 -12.19 -11.33 -1.89
C THR A 22 -10.96 -10.99 -2.73
N GLY A 23 -10.93 -9.78 -3.28
CA GLY A 23 -9.80 -9.25 -4.02
C GLY A 23 -8.75 -8.61 -3.10
N VAL A 24 -7.50 -8.66 -3.55
CA VAL A 24 -6.38 -7.88 -2.98
C VAL A 24 -5.99 -6.81 -3.99
N MET A 25 -5.92 -5.56 -3.56
CA MET A 25 -5.34 -4.47 -4.33
C MET A 25 -4.28 -3.79 -3.48
N GLY A 26 -3.11 -3.49 -4.03
CA GLY A 26 -2.07 -2.83 -3.25
C GLY A 26 -0.75 -2.76 -3.96
N GLY A 27 0.22 -2.19 -3.26
CA GLY A 27 1.59 -2.06 -3.74
C GLY A 27 2.54 -1.66 -2.61
N SER A 28 3.80 -1.48 -2.98
CA SER A 28 4.82 -0.87 -2.16
C SER A 28 5.28 0.45 -2.76
N TYR A 29 5.67 1.39 -1.91
CA TYR A 29 6.02 2.75 -2.27
C TYR A 29 7.25 3.17 -1.49
N TYR A 30 8.23 3.76 -2.16
CA TYR A 30 9.36 4.39 -1.48
C TYR A 30 8.89 5.57 -0.64
N THR A 31 9.39 5.65 0.59
CA THR A 31 9.07 6.73 1.53
C THR A 31 10.16 7.80 1.55
N GLU A 32 11.24 7.59 0.81
CA GLU A 32 12.41 8.46 0.71
C GLU A 32 12.79 8.66 -0.77
N ARG A 33 13.39 9.82 -1.10
CA ARG A 33 13.84 10.11 -2.48
C ARG A 33 15.07 9.29 -2.88
N THR A 34 15.95 9.09 -1.91
CA THR A 34 17.20 8.34 -2.03
C THR A 34 17.28 7.50 -0.76
N GLY A 35 16.92 6.24 -0.87
CA GLY A 35 16.78 5.35 0.28
C GLY A 35 16.08 4.07 -0.12
N GLN A 36 16.11 3.13 0.82
CA GLN A 36 15.61 1.76 0.63
C GLN A 36 14.26 1.54 1.33
N ARG A 37 13.81 2.55 2.10
CA ARG A 37 12.61 2.43 2.90
C ARG A 37 11.36 2.40 2.04
N LEU A 38 10.55 1.38 2.29
CA LEU A 38 9.27 1.16 1.64
C LEU A 38 8.14 1.17 2.67
N VAL A 39 6.97 1.59 2.21
CA VAL A 39 5.70 1.26 2.85
C VAL A 39 4.89 0.40 1.89
N SER A 40 4.28 -0.66 2.39
CA SER A 40 3.27 -1.44 1.70
C SER A 40 1.91 -1.01 2.20
N ILE A 41 1.00 -0.77 1.26
CA ILE A 41 -0.43 -0.63 1.55
C ILE A 41 -1.16 -1.60 0.63
N HIS A 42 -1.93 -2.51 1.22
CA HIS A 42 -2.85 -3.34 0.47
C HIS A 42 -4.22 -3.38 1.14
N SER A 43 -5.24 -3.56 0.33
CA SER A 43 -6.63 -3.54 0.72
C SER A 43 -7.31 -4.86 0.36
N LEU A 44 -8.29 -5.24 1.18
CA LEU A 44 -9.20 -6.33 0.91
C LEU A 44 -10.55 -5.78 0.48
N THR A 45 -11.11 -6.40 -0.56
CA THR A 45 -12.31 -5.93 -1.24
C THR A 45 -13.19 -7.12 -1.59
N SER A 46 -14.32 -7.27 -0.91
CA SER A 46 -15.35 -8.27 -1.20
C SER A 46 -16.39 -7.80 -2.22
N ARG A 47 -16.47 -6.49 -2.47
CA ARG A 47 -17.40 -5.85 -3.42
C ARG A 47 -16.70 -4.71 -4.14
N SER A 48 -16.99 -4.51 -5.42
CA SER A 48 -16.23 -3.62 -6.30
C SER A 48 -16.18 -2.14 -5.86
N ASP A 49 -17.14 -1.69 -5.05
CA ASP A 49 -17.32 -0.30 -4.64
C ASP A 49 -16.83 -0.01 -3.21
N THR A 50 -16.44 -1.02 -2.43
CA THR A 50 -16.04 -0.84 -1.03
C THR A 50 -14.73 -1.50 -0.68
N VAL A 51 -13.92 -0.82 0.13
CA VAL A 51 -12.79 -1.46 0.82
C VAL A 51 -13.25 -1.94 2.19
N ASP A 52 -12.99 -3.20 2.49
CA ASP A 52 -13.35 -3.81 3.78
C ASP A 52 -12.30 -3.51 4.85
N ALA A 53 -11.02 -3.61 4.47
CA ALA A 53 -9.88 -3.30 5.33
C ALA A 53 -8.67 -2.92 4.48
N ALA A 54 -7.77 -2.12 5.05
CA ALA A 54 -6.42 -1.97 4.52
C ALA A 54 -5.40 -2.43 5.57
N PHE A 55 -4.22 -2.76 5.09
CA PHE A 55 -3.12 -3.26 5.89
C PHE A 55 -1.86 -2.51 5.48
N VAL A 56 -1.13 -2.02 6.48
CA VAL A 56 0.09 -1.22 6.30
C VAL A 56 1.26 -1.95 6.92
N ARG A 57 2.37 -2.01 6.18
CA ARG A 57 3.67 -2.52 6.65
C ARG A 57 4.78 -1.59 6.18
N SER A 58 5.89 -1.54 6.90
CA SER A 58 7.11 -0.87 6.47
C SER A 58 8.23 -1.88 6.22
N SER A 59 9.17 -1.53 5.35
CA SER A 59 10.43 -2.25 5.13
C SER A 59 11.58 -1.26 5.17
N GLU A 60 12.72 -1.68 5.75
CA GLU A 60 13.96 -0.91 5.77
C GLU A 60 15.01 -1.44 4.78
N ASP A 61 14.70 -2.53 4.07
CA ASP A 61 15.61 -3.35 3.26
C ASP A 61 15.03 -3.68 1.87
N GLU A 62 14.48 -2.67 1.20
CA GLU A 62 13.92 -2.77 -0.17
C GLU A 62 12.85 -3.86 -0.35
N GLY A 63 12.18 -4.23 0.74
CA GLY A 63 11.08 -5.20 0.73
C GLY A 63 11.52 -6.65 0.92
N GLU A 64 12.78 -6.89 1.29
CA GLU A 64 13.26 -8.22 1.70
C GLU A 64 12.55 -8.67 2.99
N THR A 65 12.44 -7.78 3.97
CA THR A 65 11.65 -8.01 5.19
C THR A 65 10.60 -6.92 5.40
N TRP A 66 9.54 -7.29 6.12
CA TRP A 66 8.42 -6.40 6.40
C TRP A 66 8.08 -6.41 7.88
N SER A 67 7.70 -5.26 8.40
CA SER A 67 7.14 -5.12 9.75
C SER A 67 5.86 -5.94 9.91
N GLU A 68 5.41 -6.07 11.16
CA GLU A 68 4.06 -6.53 11.45
C GLU A 68 3.01 -5.69 10.71
N SER A 69 1.94 -6.36 10.29
CA SER A 69 0.85 -5.76 9.55
C SER A 69 -0.09 -5.00 10.48
N THR A 70 -0.16 -3.68 10.29
CA THR A 70 -1.15 -2.85 10.98
C THR A 70 -2.43 -2.79 10.16
N ARG A 71 -3.53 -3.32 10.72
CA ARG A 71 -4.86 -3.19 10.11
C ARG A 71 -5.38 -1.77 10.29
N TRP A 72 -5.92 -1.22 9.22
CA TRP A 72 -6.59 0.07 9.20
C TRP A 72 -8.06 -0.12 8.84
N GLU A 73 -8.95 0.32 9.73
CA GLU A 73 -10.39 0.28 9.52
C GLU A 73 -10.82 1.28 8.43
N MET A 74 -11.45 0.74 7.39
CA MET A 74 -11.85 1.48 6.19
C MET A 74 -13.28 2.03 6.27
N SER A 75 -14.03 1.65 7.30
CA SER A 75 -15.33 2.26 7.60
C SER A 75 -15.29 2.86 9.00
N PHE A 76 -15.97 3.98 9.18
CA PHE A 76 -16.12 4.60 10.49
C PHE A 76 -17.48 5.30 10.62
N PRO A 77 -18.03 5.42 11.84
CA PRO A 77 -19.26 6.16 12.08
C PRO A 77 -19.10 7.64 11.70
N HIS A 78 -20.08 8.20 10.99
CA HIS A 78 -20.18 9.63 10.70
C HIS A 78 -21.57 10.14 11.05
N ALA A 79 -21.72 11.41 11.45
CA ALA A 79 -23.02 11.96 11.85
C ALA A 79 -24.07 11.85 10.74
N ASP A 80 -23.64 12.02 9.48
CA ASP A 80 -24.50 11.97 8.28
C ASP A 80 -24.49 10.61 7.56
N GLY A 81 -23.89 9.56 8.14
CA GLY A 81 -23.85 8.23 7.53
C GLY A 81 -22.62 7.39 7.90
N THR A 82 -22.01 6.75 6.91
CA THR A 82 -20.80 5.93 7.09
C THR A 82 -19.63 6.56 6.33
N GLY A 83 -18.58 6.95 7.06
CA GLY A 83 -17.32 7.37 6.47
C GLY A 83 -16.56 6.18 5.88
N ARG A 84 -15.80 6.39 4.81
CA ARG A 84 -15.23 5.33 3.97
C ARG A 84 -13.85 5.69 3.47
N ARG A 85 -12.80 5.09 4.05
CA ARG A 85 -11.41 5.33 3.66
C ARG A 85 -11.04 4.60 2.39
N HIS A 86 -10.22 5.25 1.58
CA HIS A 86 -9.55 4.60 0.46
C HIS A 86 -8.09 5.07 0.35
N PRO A 87 -7.17 4.48 1.14
CA PRO A 87 -5.77 4.86 1.07
C PRO A 87 -5.19 4.42 -0.27
N ARG A 88 -4.54 5.36 -0.96
CA ARG A 88 -3.84 5.13 -2.22
C ARG A 88 -2.39 5.52 -2.04
N GLY A 89 -1.51 4.56 -1.73
CA GLY A 89 -0.07 4.78 -1.65
C GLY A 89 0.34 6.14 -1.06
N GLY A 90 1.35 6.74 -1.66
CA GLY A 90 1.77 8.10 -1.32
C GLY A 90 2.95 8.56 -2.16
N TYR A 91 3.40 9.78 -1.88
CA TYR A 91 4.44 10.48 -2.62
C TYR A 91 5.47 11.02 -1.65
N VAL A 92 6.74 11.07 -2.08
CA VAL A 92 7.78 11.75 -1.32
C VAL A 92 7.84 13.20 -1.78
N ASP A 93 7.62 14.14 -0.86
CA ASP A 93 7.81 15.56 -1.14
C ASP A 93 9.30 15.84 -1.39
N PRO A 94 9.69 16.31 -2.60
CA PRO A 94 11.09 16.55 -2.92
C PRO A 94 11.72 17.70 -2.12
N HIS A 95 10.92 18.58 -1.53
CA HIS A 95 11.42 19.73 -0.76
C HIS A 95 11.66 19.39 0.71
N THR A 96 10.77 18.62 1.33
CA THR A 96 10.89 18.27 2.76
C THR A 96 11.36 16.85 3.02
N GLY A 97 11.36 15.98 2.01
CA GLY A 97 11.67 14.56 2.15
C GLY A 97 10.58 13.77 2.88
N ARG A 98 9.44 14.37 3.20
CA ARG A 98 8.34 13.70 3.91
C ARG A 98 7.56 12.81 2.96
N TYR A 99 7.21 11.63 3.43
CA TYR A 99 6.21 10.79 2.78
C TYR A 99 4.80 11.34 3.07
N ILE A 100 4.04 11.57 2.00
CA ILE A 100 2.69 12.11 2.04
C ILE A 100 1.77 11.05 1.45
N SER A 101 0.89 10.52 2.28
CA SER A 101 -0.26 9.74 1.80
C SER A 101 -1.48 10.65 1.77
N VAL A 102 -2.22 10.60 0.66
CA VAL A 102 -3.51 11.28 0.54
C VAL A 102 -4.57 10.21 0.60
N TRP A 103 -5.51 10.35 1.52
CA TRP A 103 -6.76 9.60 1.48
C TRP A 103 -7.83 10.50 0.87
N THR A 104 -8.52 9.97 -0.13
CA THR A 104 -9.74 10.58 -0.68
C THR A 104 -10.93 9.83 -0.12
N GLU A 105 -11.84 10.56 0.50
CA GLU A 105 -13.23 10.17 0.77
C GLU A 105 -14.14 11.33 0.37
#